data_AF-A0A7V4DCU3-F1
#
_entry.id   AF-A0A7V4DCU3-F1
#
_cell.length_a   1.000
_cell.length_b   1.000
_cell.length_c   1.000
_cell.angle_alpha   90.00
_cell.angle_beta   90.00
_cell.angle_gamma   90.00
#
_symmetry.space_group_name_H-M   'P 1'
#
loop_
_entity.id
_entity.type
_entity.pdbx_description
1 polymer ?
#
loop_
_entity_poly.entity_id
_entity_poly.type
_entity_poly.pdbx_seq_one_letter_code
_entity_poly.pdbx_strand_id
1 'polypeptide(L)' 'MEPKEPGPVKLIMAILFSDKECLNRAFSLLSSRYGPIDYQSPIFPFDHTNYYVAEMGSPILRLFISHEPLIH' A
#
# COMPACT_ATOMS: atom_id res chain seq x y z
N MET A 1 -23.05 -19.10 16.38
CA MET A 1 -23.05 -17.78 15.73
C MET A 1 -22.97 -18.04 14.25
N GLU A 2 -23.89 -17.49 13.45
CA GLU A 2 -23.76 -17.51 11.99
C GLU A 2 -22.82 -16.37 11.56
N PRO A 3 -21.94 -16.59 10.57
CA PRO A 3 -21.14 -15.52 9.99
C PRO A 3 -22.07 -14.46 9.38
N LYS A 4 -21.86 -13.19 9.72
CA LYS A 4 -22.52 -12.05 9.07
C LYS A 4 -21.56 -11.44 8.07
N GLU A 5 -22.10 -11.01 6.93
CA GLU A 5 -21.36 -10.19 5.98
C GLU A 5 -20.84 -8.93 6.69
N PRO A 6 -19.56 -8.57 6.50
CA PRO A 6 -19.02 -7.36 7.09
C PRO A 6 -19.71 -6.12 6.48
N GLY A 7 -19.87 -5.09 7.29
CA GLY A 7 -20.16 -3.75 6.76
C GLY A 7 -18.97 -3.20 5.97
N PRO A 8 -19.08 -1.98 5.41
CA PRO A 8 -17.95 -1.34 4.75
C PRO A 8 -16.70 -1.29 5.66
N VAL A 9 -15.55 -1.66 5.12
CA VAL A 9 -14.27 -1.72 5.84
C VAL A 9 -13.21 -0.81 5.23
N LYS A 10 -12.17 -0.53 6.03
CA LYS A 10 -11.04 0.30 5.59
C LYS A 10 -10.16 -0.45 4.60
N LEU A 11 -9.89 0.14 3.44
CA LEU A 11 -8.90 -0.38 2.51
C LEU A 11 -7.50 0.04 2.94
N ILE A 12 -6.69 -0.93 3.39
CA ILE A 12 -5.30 -0.73 3.81
C ILE A 12 -4.40 -1.48 2.82
N MET A 13 -3.28 -0.85 2.42
CA MET A 13 -2.29 -1.46 1.52
C MET A 13 -0.88 -1.33 2.09
N ALA A 14 -0.12 -2.41 2.05
CA ALA A 14 1.32 -2.42 2.28
C ALA A 14 2.04 -2.34 0.93
N ILE A 15 2.80 -1.29 0.70
CA ILE A 15 3.48 -1.03 -0.59
C ILE A 15 4.97 -1.25 -0.40
N LEU A 16 5.55 -2.13 -1.22
CA LEU A 16 7.00 -2.26 -1.39
C LEU A 16 7.45 -1.42 -2.58
N PHE A 17 8.55 -0.69 -2.44
CA PHE A 17 9.11 0.14 -3.50
C PHE A 17 10.62 0.35 -3.32
N SER A 18 11.31 0.55 -4.43
CA SER A 18 12.73 0.93 -4.52
C SER A 18 12.92 2.24 -5.28
N ASP A 19 11.92 2.64 -6.07
CA ASP A 19 11.88 3.88 -6.85
C ASP A 19 10.71 4.77 -6.39
N LYS A 20 11.05 6.00 -6.00
CA LYS A 20 10.09 7.01 -5.52
C LYS A 20 9.16 7.51 -6.62
N GLU A 21 9.61 7.57 -7.88
CA GLU A 21 8.76 8.01 -8.99
C GLU A 21 7.71 6.94 -9.31
N CYS A 22 8.10 5.66 -9.24
CA CYS A 22 7.15 4.56 -9.31
C CYS A 22 6.12 4.61 -8.17
N LEU A 23 6.55 4.89 -6.94
CA LEU A 23 5.64 5.07 -5.80
C LEU A 23 4.64 6.22 -6.02
N ASN A 24 5.12 7.39 -6.46
CA ASN A 24 4.25 8.54 -6.72
C ASN A 24 3.21 8.25 -7.80
N ARG A 25 3.61 7.56 -8.89
CA ARG A 25 2.67 7.10 -9.92
C ARG A 25 1.66 6.11 -9.36
N ALA A 26 2.09 5.18 -8.50
CA ALA A 26 1.20 4.25 -7.83
C ALA A 26 0.17 5.00 -6.96
N PHE A 27 0.57 6.02 -6.20
CA PHE A 27 -0.36 6.85 -5.42
C PHE A 27 -1.41 7.54 -6.27
N SER A 28 -1.03 8.12 -7.42
CA SER A 28 -1.99 8.74 -8.34
C SER A 28 -3.00 7.73 -8.89
N LEU A 29 -2.53 6.55 -9.31
CA LEU A 29 -3.38 5.47 -9.83
C LEU A 29 -4.32 4.91 -8.76
N LEU A 30 -3.81 4.67 -7.56
CA LEU A 30 -4.58 4.16 -6.43
C LEU A 30 -5.61 5.18 -5.97
N SER A 31 -5.24 6.46 -5.91
CA SER A 31 -6.17 7.54 -5.54
C SER A 31 -7.30 7.69 -6.56
N SER A 32 -6.98 7.58 -7.85
CA SER A 32 -8.00 7.60 -8.91
C SER A 32 -8.95 6.41 -8.86
N ARG A 33 -8.50 5.25 -8.34
CA ARG A 33 -9.27 4.00 -8.34
C ARG A 33 -10.10 3.82 -7.07
N TYR A 34 -9.53 4.16 -5.92
CA TYR A 34 -10.09 3.87 -4.61
C TYR A 34 -10.46 5.11 -3.80
N GLY A 35 -10.30 6.30 -4.40
CA GLY A 35 -10.51 7.58 -3.73
C GLY A 35 -9.26 8.07 -3.00
N PRO A 36 -9.32 9.26 -2.36
CA PRO A 36 -8.16 9.90 -1.76
C PRO A 36 -7.45 9.01 -0.73
N ILE A 37 -6.11 9.06 -0.72
CA ILE A 37 -5.32 8.49 0.39
C ILE A 37 -5.48 9.40 1.60
N ASP A 38 -5.94 8.86 2.73
CA ASP A 38 -6.21 9.61 3.96
C ASP A 38 -5.25 9.29 5.10
N TYR A 39 -4.40 8.29 4.90
CA TYR A 39 -3.30 7.95 5.79
C TYR A 39 -2.10 7.45 5.00
N GLN A 40 -0.92 7.86 5.42
CA GLN A 40 0.35 7.31 4.99
C GLN A 40 1.25 7.12 6.21
N SER A 41 1.81 5.92 6.38
CA SER A 41 2.77 5.65 7.45
C SER A 41 4.14 6.27 7.15
N PRO A 42 5.05 6.31 8.14
CA PRO A 42 6.48 6.43 7.87
C PRO A 42 6.97 5.36 6.89
N ILE A 43 8.12 5.62 6.27
CA ILE A 43 8.81 4.66 5.40
C ILE A 43 9.71 3.78 6.27
N PHE A 44 9.66 2.48 6.04
CA PHE A 44 10.46 1.48 6.74
C PHE A 44 11.40 0.77 5.75
N PRO A 45 12.63 0.41 6.14
CA PRO A 45 13.42 -0.57 5.39
C PRO A 45 12.68 -1.91 5.30
N PHE A 46 12.78 -2.58 4.15
CA PHE A 46 12.30 -3.96 3.96
C PHE A 46 13.50 -4.87 3.71
N ASP A 47 14.18 -5.24 4.79
CA ASP A 47 15.46 -5.96 4.80
C ASP A 47 15.36 -7.41 5.31
N HIS A 48 14.13 -7.91 5.53
CA HIS A 48 13.89 -9.27 6.00
C HIS A 48 14.19 -10.36 4.96
N THR A 49 14.21 -10.02 3.67
CA THR A 49 14.52 -10.95 2.58
C THR A 49 15.00 -10.22 1.33
N ASN A 50 15.85 -10.87 0.53
CA ASN A 50 16.33 -10.37 -0.75
C ASN A 50 15.50 -10.85 -1.95
N TYR A 51 14.37 -11.55 -1.71
CA TYR A 51 13.58 -12.21 -2.74
C TYR A 51 13.23 -11.30 -3.94
N TYR A 52 12.88 -10.03 -3.69
CA TYR A 52 12.46 -9.07 -4.73
C TYR A 52 13.60 -8.23 -5.32
N VAL A 53 14.84 -8.38 -4.83
CA VAL A 53 15.94 -7.48 -5.20
C VAL A 53 16.30 -7.59 -6.68
N ALA A 54 16.23 -8.79 -7.26
CA ALA A 54 16.53 -8.98 -8.68
C ALA A 54 15.54 -8.27 -9.61
N GLU A 55 14.29 -8.12 -9.18
CA GLU A 55 13.20 -7.52 -9.98
C GLU A 55 13.04 -6.02 -9.71
N MET A 56 13.16 -5.62 -8.44
CA MET A 56 12.87 -4.26 -7.99
C MET A 56 14.13 -3.42 -7.79
N GLY A 57 15.30 -4.03 -7.61
CA GLY A 57 16.50 -3.36 -7.14
C GLY A 57 16.57 -3.25 -5.61
N SER A 58 17.54 -2.47 -5.12
CA SER A 58 17.84 -2.29 -3.69
C SER A 58 18.27 -0.84 -3.41
N PRO A 59 17.95 -0.24 -2.25
CA PRO A 59 17.18 -0.82 -1.13
C PRO A 59 15.69 -0.92 -1.42
N ILE A 60 15.04 -1.94 -0.85
CA ILE A 60 13.57 -2.03 -0.85
C ILE A 60 13.05 -1.40 0.44
N LEU A 61 12.03 -0.55 0.28
CA LEU A 61 11.36 0.18 1.32
C LEU A 61 9.89 -0.24 1.37
N ARG A 62 9.27 -0.07 2.53
CA ARG A 62 7.85 -0.35 2.77
C ARG A 62 7.17 0.85 3.40
N LEU A 63 5.95 1.13 2.96
CA LEU A 63 5.01 1.99 3.69
C LEU A 63 3.61 1.41 3.64
N PHE A 64 2.73 1.93 4.49
CA PHE A 64 1.33 1.60 4.52
C PHE A 64 0.51 2.83 4.14
N ILE A 65 -0.57 2.61 3.39
CA ILE A 65 -1.57 3.64 3.10
C ILE A 65 -2.96 3.13 3.44
N SER A 66 -3.89 4.07 3.64
CA SER A 66 -5.32 3.80 3.54
C SER A 66 -6.04 4.84 2.69
N HIS A 67 -7.23 4.48 2.22
CA HIS A 67 -8.11 5.35 1.44
C HIS A 67 -9.29 5.85 2.28
N GLU A 68 -9.71 7.09 2.04
CA GLU A 68 -10.86 7.70 2.70
C GLU A 68 -12.14 6.86 2.56
N PRO A 69 -12.54 6.40 1.35
CA PRO A 69 -13.75 5.59 1.20
C PRO A 69 -13.60 4.21 1.82
N LEU A 70 -14.67 3.75 2.48
CA LEU A 70 -14.79 2.36 2.90
C LEU A 70 -15.23 1.50 1.71
N ILE A 71 -14.78 0.24 1.68
CA ILE A 71 -15.13 -0.74 0.64
C ILE A 71 -16.00 -1.86 1.21
N HIS A 72 -16.89 -2.40 0.38
CA HIS A 72 -17.68 -3.60 0.67
C HIS A 72 -16.98 -4.85 0.16
#